data_AF-A0A2S8BCB5-F1
#
_entry.id   AF-A0A2S8BCB5-F1
#
_cell.length_a   1.000
_cell.length_b   1.000
_cell.length_c   1.000
_cell.angle_alpha   90.00
_cell.angle_beta   90.00
_cell.angle_gamma   90.00
#
_symmetry.space_group_name_H-M   'P 1'
#
loop_
_entity.id
_entity.type
_entity.pdbx_description
1 polymer ?
#
loop_
_entity_poly.entity_id
_entity_poly.type
_entity_poly.pdbx_seq_one_letter_code
_entity_poly.pdbx_strand_id
1 'polypeptide(L)'
;MLAQLHAEEVDAVVAHPLRKRTRATIADLPTLHQELARIRSRHGLAYDTEELAVGLCSVAAPIRTGDGEIAGLSLTGAVPMPRLQRTAPFVMRAAGRISQQLGRVDTDTTAQAAADTDSMLSRVLRTLSSDAWV
;
A
#
# COMPACT_ATOMS: atom_id res chain seq x y z
N MET A 1 -2.59 4.51 2.36
CA MET A 1 -1.22 4.86 2.78
C MET A 1 -1.22 5.48 4.17
N LEU A 2 -1.70 6.72 4.37
CA LEU A 2 -1.72 7.35 5.71
C LEU A 2 -2.46 6.53 6.78
N ALA A 3 -3.51 5.79 6.40
CA ALA A 3 -4.30 4.99 7.34
C ALA A 3 -3.50 3.83 7.98
N GLN A 4 -2.36 3.43 7.42
CA GLN A 4 -1.48 2.39 7.98
C GLN A 4 -0.52 2.90 9.04
N LEU A 5 -0.26 4.21 9.02
CA LEU A 5 0.66 4.84 9.96
C LEU A 5 0.00 5.00 11.32
N HIS A 6 0.82 4.99 12.37
CA HIS A 6 0.38 5.42 13.69
C HIS A 6 0.03 6.92 13.67
N ALA A 7 -0.84 7.35 14.58
CA ALA A 7 -1.34 8.74 14.59
C ALA A 7 -0.20 9.78 14.68
N GLU A 8 0.84 9.48 15.45
CA GLU A 8 2.03 10.33 15.62
C GLU A 8 2.82 10.49 14.30
N GLU A 9 2.94 9.41 13.53
CA GLU A 9 3.61 9.43 12.23
C GLU A 9 2.78 10.18 11.17
N VAL A 10 1.45 10.09 11.25
CA VAL A 10 0.57 10.89 10.39
C VAL A 10 0.86 12.37 10.62
N ASP A 11 0.85 12.82 11.87
CA ASP A 11 1.07 14.23 12.23
C ASP A 11 2.42 14.77 11.71
N ALA A 12 3.46 13.93 11.69
CA ALA A 12 4.77 14.28 11.16
C ALA A 12 4.80 14.39 9.62
N VAL A 13 3.95 13.64 8.91
CA VAL A 13 3.95 13.56 7.43
C VAL A 13 2.99 14.57 6.78
N VAL A 14 1.87 14.92 7.42
CA VAL A 14 0.93 15.89 6.85
C VAL A 14 1.43 17.33 6.96
N ALA A 15 1.19 18.10 5.89
CA ALA A 15 1.51 19.52 5.85
C ALA A 15 0.61 20.33 6.78
N HIS A 16 1.18 21.35 7.42
CA HIS A 16 0.46 22.27 8.31
C HIS A 16 0.56 23.71 7.78
N PRO A 17 -0.56 24.41 7.52
CA PRO A 17 -1.95 23.92 7.56
C PRO A 17 -2.29 23.01 6.36
N LEU A 18 -3.28 22.12 6.54
CA LEU A 18 -3.81 21.31 5.44
C LEU A 18 -4.43 22.21 4.37
N ARG A 19 -4.01 22.03 3.11
CA ARG A 19 -4.47 22.86 2.01
C ARG A 19 -5.92 22.51 1.63
N LYS A 20 -6.83 23.42 1.93
CA LYS A 20 -8.23 23.35 1.47
C LYS A 20 -8.32 23.62 -0.04
N ARG A 21 -8.87 22.67 -0.81
CA ARG A 21 -9.05 22.81 -2.28
C ARG A 21 -10.50 23.10 -2.64
N THR A 22 -11.43 22.44 -1.97
CA THR A 22 -12.87 22.60 -2.11
C THR A 22 -13.51 22.82 -0.74
N ARG A 23 -14.84 22.95 -0.71
CA ARG A 23 -15.58 22.99 0.56
C ARG A 23 -15.58 21.64 1.29
N ALA A 24 -15.43 20.54 0.56
CA ALA A 24 -15.46 19.18 1.09
C ALA A 24 -14.09 18.69 1.59
N THR A 25 -12.99 19.33 1.18
CA THR A 25 -11.64 18.94 1.62
C THR A 25 -11.54 18.92 3.14
N ILE A 26 -11.06 17.79 3.68
CA ILE A 26 -10.66 17.69 5.09
C ILE A 26 -9.46 18.62 5.31
N ALA A 27 -9.67 19.68 6.11
CA ALA A 27 -8.70 20.77 6.30
C ALA A 27 -8.18 20.89 7.74
N ASP A 28 -8.57 19.97 8.62
CA ASP A 28 -8.14 19.93 10.01
C ASP A 28 -7.70 18.52 10.42
N LEU A 29 -6.74 18.48 11.34
CA LEU A 29 -6.08 17.25 11.78
C LEU A 29 -7.03 16.31 12.56
N PRO A 30 -7.91 16.78 13.47
CA PRO A 30 -8.86 15.90 14.15
C PRO A 30 -9.81 15.19 13.19
N THR A 31 -10.35 15.89 12.19
CA THR A 31 -11.23 15.29 11.17
C THR A 31 -10.47 14.30 10.29
N LEU A 32 -9.21 14.60 9.93
CA LEU A 32 -8.35 13.67 9.21
C LEU A 32 -8.16 12.37 10.01
N HIS A 33 -7.83 12.45 11.29
CA HIS A 33 -7.67 11.26 12.14
C HIS A 33 -8.93 10.41 12.24
N GLN A 34 -10.10 11.04 12.32
CA GLN A 34 -11.38 10.34 12.29
C GLN A 34 -11.60 9.60 10.97
N GLU A 35 -11.28 10.23 9.83
CA GLU A 35 -11.41 9.57 8.53
C GLU A 35 -10.40 8.43 8.36
N LEU A 36 -9.15 8.60 8.79
CA LEU A 36 -8.16 7.52 8.79
C LEU A 36 -8.60 6.33 9.66
N ALA A 37 -9.23 6.58 10.81
CA ALA A 37 -9.80 5.52 11.64
C ALA A 37 -10.94 4.77 10.93
N ARG A 38 -11.81 5.48 10.21
CA ARG A 38 -12.85 4.86 9.39
C ARG A 38 -12.25 4.02 8.25
N ILE A 39 -11.22 4.53 7.57
CA ILE A 39 -10.51 3.79 6.52
C ILE A 39 -9.93 2.49 7.09
N ARG A 40 -9.27 2.54 8.26
CA ARG A 40 -8.77 1.34 8.96
C ARG A 40 -9.88 0.33 9.25
N SER A 41 -11.03 0.79 9.78
CA SER A 41 -12.17 -0.08 10.07
C SER A 41 -12.75 -0.79 8.84
N ARG A 42 -12.55 -0.22 7.64
CA ARG A 42 -12.99 -0.76 6.35
C ARG A 42 -11.86 -1.48 5.62
N HIS A 43 -10.90 -2.04 6.36
CA HIS A 43 -9.73 -2.76 5.82
C HIS A 43 -8.86 -1.94 4.85
N GLY A 44 -8.87 -0.61 4.96
CA GLY A 44 -8.11 0.31 4.11
C GLY A 44 -8.88 0.88 2.92
N LEU A 45 -10.17 0.57 2.78
CA LEU A 45 -11.03 1.17 1.76
C LEU A 45 -11.29 2.65 2.08
N ALA A 46 -10.90 3.53 1.14
CA ALA A 46 -11.02 4.97 1.26
C ALA A 46 -11.99 5.55 0.21
N TYR A 47 -12.62 6.65 0.58
CA TYR A 47 -13.54 7.41 -0.27
C TYR A 47 -13.11 8.87 -0.26
N ASP A 48 -13.00 9.49 -1.43
CA ASP A 48 -12.86 10.94 -1.61
C ASP A 48 -14.15 11.46 -2.23
N THR A 49 -14.82 12.38 -1.53
CA THR A 49 -16.06 13.00 -2.02
C THR A 49 -15.82 14.47 -2.31
N GLU A 50 -15.48 14.77 -3.55
CA GLU A 50 -15.28 16.14 -4.03
C GLU A 50 -14.20 16.93 -3.28
N GLU A 51 -13.23 16.26 -2.65
CA GLU A 51 -12.19 16.92 -1.87
C GLU A 51 -11.11 17.53 -2.77
N LEU A 52 -10.85 16.90 -3.91
CA LEU A 52 -9.92 17.40 -4.93
C LEU A 52 -10.57 18.47 -5.83
N ALA A 53 -11.78 18.19 -6.32
CA ALA A 53 -12.53 19.06 -7.22
C ALA A 53 -14.04 18.77 -7.09
N VAL A 54 -14.85 19.82 -7.24
CA VAL A 54 -16.33 19.70 -7.20
C VAL A 54 -16.81 18.76 -8.32
N GLY A 55 -17.69 17.83 -7.96
CA GLY A 55 -18.21 16.79 -8.86
C GLY A 55 -17.27 15.61 -9.14
N LEU A 56 -16.06 15.58 -8.56
CA LEU A 56 -15.11 14.48 -8.70
C LEU A 56 -15.12 13.59 -7.44
N CYS A 57 -15.33 12.29 -7.61
CA CYS A 57 -15.28 11.33 -6.50
C CYS A 57 -14.28 10.22 -6.79
N SER A 58 -13.70 9.63 -5.73
CA SER A 58 -12.79 8.50 -5.83
C SER A 58 -13.07 7.41 -4.80
N VAL A 59 -12.78 6.17 -5.18
CA VAL A 59 -12.70 5.01 -4.28
C VAL A 59 -11.30 4.46 -4.37
N ALA A 60 -10.66 4.18 -3.25
CA ALA A 60 -9.31 3.63 -3.24
C ALA A 60 -9.17 2.42 -2.30
N ALA A 61 -8.34 1.47 -2.69
CA ALA A 61 -8.01 0.29 -1.90
C ALA A 61 -6.48 0.12 -1.79
N PRO A 62 -6.00 -0.48 -0.69
CA PRO A 62 -4.56 -0.63 -0.45
C PRO A 62 -4.00 -1.83 -1.23
N ILE A 63 -2.77 -1.69 -1.71
CA ILE A 63 -1.95 -2.78 -2.23
C ILE A 63 -0.90 -3.12 -1.18
N ARG A 64 -0.87 -4.38 -0.74
CA ARG A 64 -0.03 -4.85 0.36
C ARG A 64 0.88 -6.00 -0.07
N THR A 65 2.08 -6.04 0.50
CA THR A 65 3.01 -7.19 0.45
C THR A 65 3.23 -7.70 1.88
N GLY A 66 4.12 -8.69 2.06
CA GLY A 66 4.46 -9.22 3.38
C GLY A 66 4.99 -8.16 4.35
N ASP A 67 5.61 -7.10 3.82
CA ASP A 67 6.24 -6.02 4.58
C ASP A 67 5.29 -4.84 4.88
N GLY A 68 4.04 -4.90 4.43
CA GLY A 68 3.03 -3.86 4.68
C GLY A 68 2.39 -3.30 3.41
N GLU A 69 1.79 -2.10 3.51
CA GLU A 69 1.19 -1.43 2.35
C GLU A 69 2.24 -0.66 1.56
N ILE A 70 2.36 -0.97 0.27
CA ILE A 70 3.37 -0.38 -0.62
C ILE A 70 2.78 0.65 -1.59
N ALA A 71 1.47 0.58 -1.85
CA ALA A 71 0.79 1.46 -2.79
C ALA A 71 -0.73 1.49 -2.56
N GLY A 72 -1.43 2.41 -3.23
CA GLY A 72 -2.89 2.46 -3.30
C GLY A 72 -3.39 2.38 -4.74
N LEU A 73 -4.47 1.66 -4.97
CA LEU A 73 -5.21 1.65 -6.23
C LEU A 73 -6.46 2.51 -6.09
N SER A 74 -6.62 3.53 -6.94
CA SER A 74 -7.79 4.41 -6.95
C SER A 74 -8.57 4.35 -8.26
N LEU A 75 -9.90 4.33 -8.16
CA LEU A 75 -10.82 4.58 -9.27
C LEU A 75 -11.50 5.94 -9.05
N THR A 76 -11.35 6.83 -10.02
CA THR A 76 -11.85 8.21 -9.97
C THR A 76 -12.84 8.45 -11.09
N GLY A 77 -13.92 9.18 -10.82
CA GLY A 77 -14.89 9.53 -11.84
C GLY A 77 -15.73 10.75 -11.49
N ALA A 78 -16.21 11.44 -12.52
CA ALA A 78 -17.20 12.52 -12.42
C ALA A 78 -18.62 11.94 -12.27
N VAL A 79 -18.82 11.15 -11.22
CA VAL A 79 -20.09 10.48 -10.92
C VAL A 79 -20.42 10.63 -9.43
N PRO A 80 -21.70 10.61 -9.04
CA PRO A 80 -22.08 10.69 -7.63
C PRO A 80 -21.48 9.55 -6.80
N MET A 81 -21.03 9.87 -5.58
CA MET A 81 -20.41 8.91 -4.65
C MET A 81 -21.20 7.59 -4.49
N PRO A 82 -22.54 7.55 -4.36
CA PRO A 82 -23.28 6.29 -4.23
C PRO A 82 -23.14 5.35 -5.44
N ARG A 83 -22.92 5.90 -6.66
CA ARG A 83 -22.63 5.06 -7.84
C ARG A 83 -21.23 4.50 -7.78
N LEU A 84 -20.26 5.34 -7.37
CA LEU A 84 -18.87 4.92 -7.26
C LEU A 84 -18.67 3.90 -6.13
N GLN A 85 -19.37 4.03 -5.00
CA GLN A 85 -19.33 3.05 -3.90
C GLN A 85 -19.69 1.63 -4.34
N ARG A 86 -20.57 1.46 -5.33
CA ARG A 86 -20.89 0.14 -5.89
C ARG A 86 -19.69 -0.54 -6.57
N THR A 87 -18.66 0.22 -6.93
CA THR A 87 -17.43 -0.31 -7.54
C THR A 87 -16.41 -0.78 -6.50
N ALA A 88 -16.59 -0.43 -5.22
CA ALA A 88 -15.63 -0.71 -4.16
C ALA A 88 -15.21 -2.20 -4.07
N PRO A 89 -16.12 -3.19 -4.18
CA PRO A 89 -15.72 -4.60 -4.17
C PRO A 89 -14.78 -4.97 -5.32
N PHE A 90 -14.93 -4.35 -6.49
CA PHE A 90 -14.05 -4.60 -7.65
C PHE A 90 -12.68 -3.96 -7.45
N VAL A 91 -12.63 -2.73 -6.93
CA VAL A 91 -11.37 -2.04 -6.61
C VAL A 91 -10.59 -2.84 -5.55
N MET A 92 -11.26 -3.31 -4.49
CA MET A 92 -10.63 -4.16 -3.48
C MET A 92 -10.13 -5.49 -4.05
N ARG A 93 -10.92 -6.17 -4.91
CA ARG A 93 -10.48 -7.40 -5.57
C ARG A 93 -9.27 -7.16 -6.47
N ALA A 94 -9.26 -6.08 -7.25
CA ALA A 94 -8.14 -5.72 -8.10
C ALA A 94 -6.87 -5.46 -7.28
N ALA A 95 -6.97 -4.64 -6.22
CA ALA A 95 -5.85 -4.38 -5.32
C ALA A 95 -5.35 -5.66 -4.63
N GLY A 96 -6.25 -6.56 -4.23
CA GLY A 96 -5.90 -7.87 -3.66
C GLY A 96 -5.16 -8.79 -4.64
N ARG A 97 -5.56 -8.81 -5.93
CA ARG A 97 -4.83 -9.59 -6.95
C ARG A 97 -3.43 -9.03 -7.20
N ILE A 98 -3.30 -7.71 -7.26
CA ILE A 98 -1.98 -7.06 -7.40
C ILE A 98 -1.11 -7.40 -6.19
N SER A 99 -1.67 -7.32 -4.98
CA SER A 99 -0.99 -7.68 -3.73
C SER A 99 -0.46 -9.11 -3.76
N GLN A 100 -1.30 -10.08 -4.18
CA GLN A 100 -0.90 -11.48 -4.30
C GLN A 100 0.22 -11.69 -5.32
N GLN A 101 0.16 -10.99 -6.46
CA GLN A 101 1.17 -11.11 -7.49
C GLN A 101 2.51 -10.54 -7.03
N LEU A 102 2.52 -9.40 -6.33
CA LEU A 102 3.72 -8.79 -5.79
C LEU A 102 4.34 -9.64 -4.67
N GLY A 103 3.53 -10.15 -3.73
CA GLY A 103 4.05 -11.02 -2.67
C GLY A 103 4.65 -12.35 -3.17
N ARG A 104 4.18 -12.86 -4.32
CA ARG A 104 4.82 -14.02 -4.98
C ARG A 104 6.21 -13.67 -5.51
N VAL A 105 6.37 -12.52 -6.16
CA VAL A 105 7.66 -12.07 -6.70
C VAL A 105 8.68 -11.89 -5.57
N ASP A 106 8.27 -11.35 -4.42
CA ASP A 106 9.13 -11.19 -3.25
C ASP A 106 9.61 -12.55 -2.73
N THR A 107 8.71 -13.53 -2.66
CA THR A 107 9.02 -14.90 -2.20
C THR A 107 9.95 -15.62 -3.17
N ASP A 108 9.69 -15.55 -4.47
CA ASP A 108 10.50 -16.19 -5.51
C ASP A 108 11.92 -15.60 -5.56
N THR A 109 12.06 -14.27 -5.40
CA THR A 109 13.36 -13.59 -5.36
C THR A 109 14.18 -14.02 -4.14
N THR A 110 13.53 -14.13 -2.98
CA THR A 110 14.19 -14.57 -1.74
C THR A 110 14.64 -16.03 -1.82
N ALA A 111 13.80 -16.90 -2.39
CA ALA A 111 14.15 -18.31 -2.60
C ALA A 111 15.32 -18.47 -3.59
N GLN A 112 15.34 -17.69 -4.67
CA GLN A 112 16.43 -17.72 -5.65
C GLN A 112 17.77 -17.24 -5.04
N ALA A 113 17.76 -16.14 -4.26
CA ALA A 113 18.96 -15.64 -3.60
C ALA A 113 19.56 -16.63 -2.58
N ALA A 114 18.71 -17.37 -1.85
CA ALA A 114 19.16 -18.42 -0.93
C ALA A 114 19.82 -19.60 -1.68
N ALA A 115 19.21 -20.04 -2.80
CA ALA A 115 19.76 -21.10 -3.64
C ALA A 115 21.10 -20.70 -4.29
N ASP A 116 21.22 -19.44 -4.73
CA ASP A 116 22.45 -18.91 -5.31
C ASP A 116 23.58 -18.84 -4.26
N THR A 117 23.25 -18.46 -3.02
CA THR A 117 24.21 -18.43 -1.90
C THR A 117 24.71 -19.83 -1.54
N ASP A 118 23.80 -20.81 -1.45
CA ASP A 118 24.15 -22.21 -1.17
C ASP A 118 25.02 -22.81 -2.29
N SER A 119 24.70 -22.47 -3.55
CA SER A 119 25.53 -22.81 -4.72
C SER A 119 26.93 -22.20 -4.63
N MET A 120 27.07 -20.93 -4.23
CA MET A 120 28.39 -20.31 -4.02
C MET A 120 29.18 -20.98 -2.88
N LEU A 121 28.55 -21.23 -1.73
CA LEU A 121 29.19 -21.92 -0.60
C LEU A 121 29.64 -23.32 -0.99
N SER A 122 28.81 -24.07 -1.72
CA SER A 122 29.19 -25.41 -2.21
C SER A 122 30.39 -25.38 -3.17
N ARG A 123 30.57 -24.31 -3.96
CA ARG A 123 31.76 -24.12 -4.82
C ARG A 123 33.00 -23.80 -4.00
N VAL A 124 32.90 -22.92 -3.00
CA VAL A 124 34.01 -22.55 -2.13
C VAL A 124 34.49 -23.74 -1.29
N LEU A 125 33.57 -24.54 -0.75
CA LEU A 125 33.92 -25.75 0.01
C LEU A 125 34.60 -26.80 -0.86
N ARG A 126 34.21 -26.94 -2.14
CA ARG A 126 34.90 -27.83 -3.09
C ARG A 126 36.33 -27.39 -3.40
N THR A 127 36.60 -26.09 -3.50
CA THR A 127 37.97 -25.60 -3.76
C THR A 127 38.88 -25.70 -2.54
N LEU A 128 38.33 -25.56 -1.32
CA LEU A 128 39.12 -25.69 -0.09
C LEU A 128 39.40 -27.16 0.29
N SER A 129 38.57 -28.10 -0.18
CA SER A 129 38.72 -29.52 0.15
C SER A 129 39.77 -30.26 -0.70
N SER A 130 40.37 -29.62 -1.72
CA SER A 130 41.13 -30.37 -2.73
C SER A 130 42.66 -30.41 -2.55
N ASP A 131 43.30 -29.55 -1.74
CA ASP A 131 44.79 -29.43 -1.74
C ASP A 131 45.47 -29.28 -0.35
N ALA A 132 44.80 -29.55 0.77
CA ALA A 132 45.38 -29.29 2.10
C ALA A 132 45.80 -30.53 2.92
N TRP A 133 46.04 -31.69 2.29
CA TRP A 133 46.52 -32.89 2.98
C TRP A 133 47.61 -33.63 2.21
N VAL A 134 48.82 -33.07 2.16
CA VAL A 134 50.07 -33.83 2.01
C VAL A 134 51.12 -33.19 2.91
#